data_AF-A0A291W475-F1
#
_entry.id   AF-A0A291W475-F1
#
_cell.length_a   1.000
_cell.length_b   1.000
_cell.length_c   1.000
_cell.angle_alpha   90.00
_cell.angle_beta   90.00
_cell.angle_gamma   90.00
#
_symmetry.space_group_name_H-M   'P 1'
#
loop_
_entity.id
_entity.type
_entity.pdbx_description
1 polymer ?
#
loop_
_entity_poly.entity_id
_entity_poly.type
_entity_poly.pdbx_seq_one_letter_code
_entity_poly.pdbx_strand_id
1 'polypeptide(L)'
;MSARHLLVCLPPLDDPQQWAEEIDTALAPHSDDIVSWSTERRYDTHLALRPDAQQGSGLVVQSQRARTSFPSRCSGGRRGLLDFVAMRAEHAERAARLYGAWEAATAAMAPASPFSLFCQRHPQKRHRAREEFLAQPQLQVLHDIGVPFARHQHAEAAALVALDQEAFVDRARQRAVPGDLLLTEHGDLHVNPAFLNSDDADETGSARYLARVNRYLDELGSDHLVFSLHGRPAE
;
A
#
# COMPACT_ATOMS: atom_id res chain seq x y z
N MET A 1 0.71 -12.80 -10.09
CA MET A 1 -0.29 -11.89 -9.49
C MET A 1 0.32 -11.30 -8.23
N SER A 2 0.25 -9.98 -8.04
CA SER A 2 0.85 -9.31 -6.87
C SER A 2 0.10 -9.70 -5.60
N ALA A 3 0.84 -9.99 -4.52
CA ALA A 3 0.25 -10.21 -3.20
C ALA A 3 -0.50 -8.94 -2.77
N ARG A 4 -1.73 -9.12 -2.28
CA ARG A 4 -2.65 -8.05 -1.91
C ARG A 4 -2.50 -7.75 -0.43
N HIS A 5 -2.72 -6.49 -0.06
CA HIS A 5 -2.51 -6.04 1.32
C HIS A 5 -3.84 -5.63 1.97
N LEU A 6 -4.21 -6.35 3.04
CA LEU A 6 -5.43 -6.11 3.81
C LEU A 6 -5.05 -5.57 5.19
N LEU A 7 -5.65 -4.45 5.58
CA LEU A 7 -5.63 -3.98 6.96
C LEU A 7 -6.89 -4.45 7.69
N VAL A 8 -6.72 -5.03 8.88
CA VAL A 8 -7.82 -5.42 9.76
C VAL A 8 -7.71 -4.63 11.05
N CYS A 9 -8.76 -3.92 11.41
CA CYS A 9 -8.88 -3.23 12.68
C CYS A 9 -9.80 -4.03 13.60
N LEU A 10 -9.41 -4.18 14.85
CA LEU A 10 -10.23 -4.83 15.88
C LEU A 10 -10.39 -3.87 17.07
N PRO A 11 -11.48 -4.01 17.84
CA PRO A 11 -11.60 -3.34 19.13
C PRO A 11 -10.44 -3.74 20.07
N PRO A 12 -10.22 -3.00 21.16
CA PRO A 12 -9.21 -3.36 22.16
C PRO A 12 -9.46 -4.77 22.73
N LEU A 13 -8.41 -5.59 22.72
CA LEU A 13 -8.40 -6.91 23.36
C LEU A 13 -7.22 -7.00 24.33
N ASP A 14 -7.48 -7.56 25.51
CA ASP A 14 -6.49 -7.64 26.58
C ASP A 14 -5.54 -8.83 26.42
N ASP A 15 -5.96 -9.90 25.74
CA ASP A 15 -5.19 -11.13 25.59
C ASP A 15 -4.66 -11.30 24.14
N PRO A 16 -3.33 -11.19 23.92
CA PRO A 16 -2.73 -11.42 22.61
C PRO A 16 -2.95 -12.81 22.03
N GLN A 17 -3.27 -13.82 22.87
CA GLN A 17 -3.54 -15.18 22.39
C GLN A 17 -4.85 -15.25 21.59
N GLN A 18 -5.79 -14.32 21.83
CA GLN A 18 -7.10 -14.29 21.18
C GLN A 18 -7.10 -13.55 19.84
N TRP A 19 -6.10 -12.71 19.56
CA TRP A 19 -6.07 -11.88 18.35
C TRP A 19 -6.19 -12.68 17.06
N ALA A 20 -5.59 -13.88 17.04
CA ALA A 20 -5.64 -14.75 15.87
C ALA A 20 -7.05 -15.23 15.57
N GLU A 21 -7.84 -15.59 16.59
CA GLU A 21 -9.21 -16.06 16.47
C GLU A 21 -10.16 -14.89 16.15
N GLU A 22 -9.94 -13.73 16.75
CA GLU A 22 -10.75 -12.53 16.50
C GLU A 22 -10.55 -11.97 15.09
N ILE A 23 -9.34 -12.04 14.53
CA ILE A 23 -9.10 -11.75 13.11
C ILE A 23 -9.93 -12.69 12.24
N ASP A 24 -9.94 -13.99 12.55
CA ASP A 24 -10.64 -14.99 11.74
C ASP A 24 -12.16 -14.79 11.81
N THR A 25 -12.68 -14.50 12.99
CA THR A 25 -14.09 -14.16 13.23
C THR A 25 -14.49 -12.89 12.48
N ALA A 26 -13.67 -11.85 12.51
CA ALA A 26 -13.94 -10.59 11.79
C ALA A 26 -13.92 -10.77 10.26
N LEU A 27 -13.08 -11.66 9.74
CA LEU A 27 -12.97 -11.94 8.32
C LEU A 27 -14.02 -12.93 7.80
N ALA A 28 -14.57 -13.79 8.65
CA ALA A 28 -15.51 -14.84 8.25
C ALA A 28 -16.70 -14.36 7.42
N PRO A 29 -17.37 -13.22 7.71
CA PRO A 29 -18.48 -12.72 6.89
C PRO A 29 -18.08 -12.31 5.47
N HIS A 30 -16.79 -12.06 5.25
CA HIS A 30 -16.23 -11.52 4.01
C HIS A 30 -15.39 -12.56 3.27
N SER A 31 -15.52 -13.85 3.58
CA SER A 31 -14.67 -14.91 2.99
C SER A 31 -14.73 -14.98 1.46
N ASP A 32 -15.87 -14.59 0.88
CA ASP A 32 -16.11 -14.62 -0.57
C ASP A 32 -15.57 -13.35 -1.25
N ASP A 33 -15.53 -12.22 -0.52
CA ASP A 33 -15.02 -10.93 -0.99
C ASP A 33 -13.51 -10.77 -0.76
N ILE A 34 -13.01 -11.42 0.30
CA ILE A 34 -11.62 -11.45 0.73
C ILE A 34 -11.03 -12.80 0.32
N VAL A 35 -10.54 -12.84 -0.91
CA VAL A 35 -9.18 -13.30 -1.27
C VAL A 35 -8.59 -14.28 -0.23
N SER A 36 -8.64 -15.58 -0.53
CA SER A 36 -8.22 -16.66 0.39
C SER A 36 -7.01 -16.27 1.24
N TRP A 37 -7.23 -16.11 2.54
CA TRP A 37 -6.18 -15.79 3.49
C TRP A 37 -5.74 -17.10 4.15
N SER A 38 -4.42 -17.34 4.22
CA SER A 38 -3.88 -18.58 4.82
C SER A 38 -3.23 -18.28 6.16
N THR A 39 -3.49 -19.15 7.15
CA THR A 39 -2.88 -19.13 8.49
C THR A 39 -1.35 -19.17 8.42
N GLU A 40 -0.78 -19.95 7.50
CA GLU A 40 0.66 -20.19 7.38
C GLU A 40 1.49 -18.99 6.87
N ARG A 41 0.85 -17.97 6.28
CA ARG A 41 1.49 -16.70 5.85
C ARG A 41 0.62 -15.47 6.14
N ARG A 42 -0.15 -15.55 7.22
CA ARG A 42 -1.19 -14.58 7.61
C ARG A 42 -0.67 -13.14 7.69
N TYR A 43 0.56 -12.97 8.16
CA TYR A 43 1.10 -11.71 8.63
C TYR A 43 2.17 -11.12 7.69
N ASP A 44 1.97 -9.90 7.20
CA ASP A 44 2.96 -9.12 6.44
C ASP A 44 3.89 -8.33 7.39
N THR A 45 4.81 -7.54 6.87
CA THR A 45 5.81 -6.72 7.58
C THR A 45 5.67 -5.25 7.23
N HIS A 46 4.45 -4.82 6.90
CA HIS A 46 4.19 -3.47 6.37
C HIS A 46 4.28 -2.37 7.44
N LEU A 47 3.74 -2.63 8.63
CA LEU A 47 3.52 -1.59 9.63
C LEU A 47 4.82 -1.21 10.34
N ALA A 48 5.08 0.08 10.52
CA ALA A 48 6.22 0.56 11.30
C ALA A 48 5.88 0.59 12.79
N LEU A 49 6.83 0.18 13.62
CA LEU A 49 6.80 0.33 15.06
C LEU A 49 7.35 1.69 15.45
N ARG A 50 6.77 2.31 16.47
CA ARG A 50 7.36 3.50 17.08
C ARG A 50 8.70 3.15 17.74
N PRO A 51 9.68 4.06 17.75
CA PRO A 51 10.99 3.81 18.35
C PRO A 51 10.94 3.51 19.86
N ASP A 52 9.92 4.01 20.56
CA ASP A 52 9.69 3.80 22.00
C ASP A 52 8.93 2.50 22.33
N ALA A 53 8.42 1.79 21.33
CA ALA A 53 7.74 0.52 21.53
C ALA A 53 8.77 -0.59 21.85
N GLN A 54 8.63 -1.22 23.01
CA GLN A 54 9.48 -2.36 23.38
C GLN A 54 9.14 -3.59 22.54
N GLN A 55 10.13 -4.06 21.77
CA GLN A 55 10.07 -5.33 21.07
C GLN A 55 9.89 -6.48 22.08
N GLY A 56 9.01 -7.44 21.78
CA GLY A 56 8.78 -8.61 22.64
C GLY A 56 7.84 -8.38 23.82
N SER A 57 7.18 -7.22 23.92
CA SER A 57 6.17 -6.92 24.95
C SER A 57 4.89 -7.78 24.86
N GLY A 58 4.73 -8.60 23.82
CA GLY A 58 3.49 -9.32 23.51
C GLY A 58 2.39 -8.42 22.95
N LEU A 59 2.60 -7.11 22.88
CA LEU A 59 1.64 -6.11 22.41
C LEU A 59 1.72 -5.82 20.89
N VAL A 60 2.62 -6.53 20.20
CA VAL A 60 2.82 -6.45 18.75
C VAL A 60 3.09 -7.83 18.18
N VAL A 61 2.57 -8.09 16.99
CA VAL A 61 2.85 -9.30 16.22
C VAL A 61 3.95 -9.00 15.23
N GLN A 62 5.05 -9.74 15.30
CA GLN A 62 6.12 -9.70 14.30
C GLN A 62 6.32 -11.08 13.70
N SER A 63 6.15 -11.19 12.38
CA SER A 63 6.58 -12.39 11.66
C SER A 63 8.08 -12.65 11.89
N GLN A 64 8.51 -13.90 11.77
CA GLN A 64 9.94 -14.25 11.92
C GLN A 64 10.82 -13.44 10.95
N ARG A 65 10.32 -13.20 9.74
CA ARG A 65 10.98 -12.36 8.73
C ARG A 65 11.13 -10.90 9.20
N ALA A 66 10.10 -10.32 9.83
CA ALA A 66 10.22 -8.97 10.40
C ALA A 66 11.33 -8.92 11.43
N ARG A 67 11.36 -9.89 12.36
CA ARG A 67 12.36 -9.93 13.44
C ARG A 67 13.80 -9.99 12.93
N THR A 68 14.05 -10.69 11.83
CA THR A 68 15.41 -10.87 11.30
C THR A 68 15.85 -9.78 10.34
N SER A 69 14.93 -9.24 9.54
CA SER A 69 15.27 -8.40 8.38
C SER A 69 14.76 -6.97 8.49
N PHE A 70 13.75 -6.72 9.32
CA PHE A 70 13.10 -5.41 9.46
C PHE A 70 12.64 -5.19 10.91
N PRO A 71 13.58 -5.00 11.86
CA PRO A 71 13.24 -4.93 13.29
C PRO A 71 12.30 -3.76 13.64
N SER A 72 12.32 -2.69 12.84
CA SER A 72 11.39 -1.55 12.95
C SER A 72 10.01 -1.81 12.35
N ARG A 73 9.75 -3.01 11.83
CA ARG A 73 8.48 -3.39 11.21
C ARG A 73 7.76 -4.48 12.00
N CYS A 74 6.44 -4.49 11.86
CA CYS A 74 5.57 -5.50 12.44
C CYS A 74 4.41 -5.83 11.51
N SER A 75 3.69 -6.86 11.91
CA SER A 75 2.49 -7.37 11.25
C SER A 75 1.22 -6.80 11.88
N GLY A 76 1.30 -6.28 13.10
CA GLY A 76 0.18 -5.61 13.75
C GLY A 76 0.36 -5.49 15.25
N GLY A 77 -0.63 -4.93 15.92
CA GLY A 77 -0.64 -4.70 17.36
C GLY A 77 -1.47 -3.46 17.71
N ARG A 78 -1.30 -2.96 18.94
CA ARG A 78 -2.00 -1.76 19.39
C ARG A 78 -1.63 -0.55 18.54
N ARG A 79 -2.63 0.20 18.09
CA ARG A 79 -2.50 1.37 17.22
C ARG A 79 -1.51 2.40 17.78
N GLY A 80 -1.52 2.60 19.09
CA GLY A 80 -0.64 3.54 19.79
C GLY A 80 0.85 3.19 19.72
N LEU A 81 1.19 1.94 19.37
CA LEU A 81 2.55 1.45 19.19
C LEU A 81 3.03 1.53 17.72
N LEU A 82 2.13 1.85 16.80
CA LEU A 82 2.41 1.94 15.36
C LEU A 82 2.72 3.38 14.95
N ASP A 83 3.67 3.55 14.04
CA ASP A 83 4.15 4.85 13.60
C ASP A 83 3.71 5.20 12.18
N PHE A 84 2.42 5.53 12.03
CA PHE A 84 1.84 5.94 10.75
C PHE A 84 2.45 7.24 10.23
N VAL A 85 2.90 8.13 11.12
CA VAL A 85 3.54 9.39 10.75
C VAL A 85 4.90 9.12 10.11
N ALA A 86 5.73 8.28 10.73
CA ALA A 86 7.02 7.90 10.16
C ALA A 86 6.86 7.16 8.83
N MET A 87 5.88 6.26 8.70
CA MET A 87 5.59 5.59 7.42
C MET A 87 5.28 6.61 6.32
N ARG A 88 4.38 7.56 6.59
CA ARG A 88 4.02 8.63 5.65
C ARG A 88 5.22 9.50 5.27
N ALA A 89 6.06 9.86 6.24
CA ALA A 89 7.26 10.66 6.00
C ALA A 89 8.30 9.90 5.16
N GLU A 90 8.57 8.64 5.47
CA GLU A 90 9.51 7.78 4.74
C GLU A 90 9.07 7.55 3.28
N HIS A 91 7.78 7.31 3.05
CA HIS A 91 7.24 7.18 1.69
C HIS A 91 7.30 8.49 0.91
N ALA A 92 6.97 9.63 1.54
CA ALA A 92 7.09 10.94 0.92
C ALA A 92 8.55 11.24 0.52
N GLU A 93 9.50 10.97 1.42
CA GLU A 93 10.93 11.19 1.17
C GLU A 93 11.47 10.29 0.04
N ARG A 94 11.08 9.01 0.02
CA ARG A 94 11.41 8.08 -1.08
C ARG A 94 10.86 8.56 -2.41
N ALA A 95 9.60 9.02 -2.44
CA ALA A 95 8.97 9.54 -3.64
C ALA A 95 9.66 10.82 -4.13
N ALA A 96 10.03 11.73 -3.23
CA ALA A 96 10.75 12.95 -3.58
C ALA A 96 12.13 12.63 -4.21
N ARG A 97 12.86 11.67 -3.63
CA ARG A 97 14.14 11.21 -4.20
C ARG A 97 13.98 10.56 -5.57
N LEU A 98 12.95 9.71 -5.75
CA LEU A 98 12.66 9.14 -7.06
C LEU A 98 12.38 10.25 -8.07
N TYR A 99 11.44 11.14 -7.78
CA TYR A 99 10.99 12.16 -8.71
C TYR A 99 12.16 13.04 -9.15
N GLY A 100 12.95 13.54 -8.19
CA GLY A 100 14.12 14.36 -8.50
C GLY A 100 15.18 13.62 -9.32
N ALA A 101 15.41 12.33 -9.05
CA ALA A 101 16.33 11.52 -9.84
C ALA A 101 15.83 11.27 -11.26
N TRP A 102 14.54 10.98 -11.42
CA TRP A 102 13.90 10.78 -12.72
C TRP A 102 13.88 12.08 -13.55
N GLU A 103 13.48 13.19 -12.94
CA GLU A 103 13.47 14.51 -13.57
C GLU A 103 14.88 14.92 -14.03
N ALA A 104 15.88 14.76 -13.17
CA ALA A 104 17.27 15.06 -13.52
C ALA A 104 17.78 14.19 -14.69
N ALA A 105 17.45 12.89 -14.70
CA ALA A 105 17.89 11.97 -15.73
C ALA A 105 17.15 12.15 -17.07
N THR A 106 15.98 12.79 -17.06
CA THR A 106 15.13 12.97 -18.25
C THR A 106 15.05 14.40 -18.76
N ALA A 107 15.73 15.36 -18.11
CA ALA A 107 15.67 16.79 -18.39
C ALA A 107 15.97 17.19 -19.85
N ALA A 108 16.83 16.44 -20.55
CA ALA A 108 17.18 16.69 -21.96
C ALA A 108 16.35 15.86 -22.97
N MET A 109 15.41 15.05 -22.49
CA MET A 109 14.59 14.16 -23.32
C MET A 109 13.27 14.82 -23.71
N ALA A 110 12.67 14.35 -24.80
CA ALA A 110 11.30 14.71 -25.12
C ALA A 110 10.34 14.26 -24.00
N PRO A 111 9.36 15.09 -23.59
CA PRO A 111 8.39 14.73 -22.56
C PRO A 111 7.64 13.45 -22.90
N ALA A 112 7.47 12.58 -21.91
CA ALA A 112 6.61 11.42 -22.03
C ALA A 112 5.13 11.84 -22.16
N SER A 113 4.40 11.12 -23.00
CA SER A 113 2.96 11.20 -23.11
C SER A 113 2.30 10.41 -21.95
N PRO A 114 1.19 10.92 -21.38
CA PRO A 114 0.47 10.23 -20.31
C PRO A 114 -0.19 8.94 -20.80
N PHE A 115 -0.32 7.97 -19.89
CA PHE A 115 -0.87 6.64 -20.20
C PHE A 115 -2.30 6.68 -20.80
N SER A 116 -3.12 7.65 -20.39
CA SER A 116 -4.48 7.84 -20.89
C SER A 116 -4.56 7.98 -22.42
N LEU A 117 -3.58 8.64 -23.04
CA LEU A 117 -3.51 8.76 -24.51
C LEU A 117 -3.30 7.40 -25.18
N PHE A 118 -2.48 6.53 -24.58
CA PHE A 118 -2.26 5.17 -25.11
C PHE A 118 -3.52 4.31 -24.98
N CYS A 119 -4.24 4.45 -23.85
CA CYS A 119 -5.53 3.79 -23.66
C CYS A 119 -6.57 4.24 -24.70
N GLN A 120 -6.62 5.54 -25.04
CA GLN A 120 -7.53 6.06 -26.07
C GLN A 120 -7.22 5.49 -27.46
N ARG A 121 -5.93 5.27 -27.80
CA ARG A 121 -5.54 4.64 -29.07
C ARG A 121 -5.85 3.14 -29.12
N HIS A 122 -5.82 2.46 -27.97
CA HIS A 122 -6.01 1.02 -27.85
C HIS A 122 -7.13 0.65 -26.87
N PRO A 123 -8.38 1.10 -27.10
CA PRO A 123 -9.46 1.00 -26.12
C PRO A 123 -9.82 -0.45 -25.74
N GLN A 124 -9.55 -1.42 -26.63
CA GLN A 124 -9.79 -2.84 -26.39
C GLN A 124 -8.51 -3.65 -26.11
N LYS A 125 -7.33 -3.01 -26.12
CA LYS A 125 -6.02 -3.67 -26.00
C LYS A 125 -5.14 -2.95 -24.98
N ARG A 126 -5.57 -2.93 -23.72
CA ARG A 126 -4.86 -2.26 -22.62
C ARG A 126 -3.43 -2.77 -22.40
N HIS A 127 -3.17 -4.06 -22.62
CA HIS A 127 -1.81 -4.61 -22.56
C HIS A 127 -0.89 -3.90 -23.57
N ARG A 128 -1.36 -3.69 -24.79
CA ARG A 128 -0.63 -2.99 -25.84
C ARG A 128 -0.46 -1.51 -25.53
N ALA A 129 -1.52 -0.84 -25.04
CA ALA A 129 -1.41 0.53 -24.55
C ALA A 129 -0.28 0.67 -23.53
N ARG A 130 -0.17 -0.30 -22.62
CA ARG A 130 0.82 -0.34 -21.55
C ARG A 130 2.23 -0.61 -22.07
N GLU A 131 2.40 -1.58 -22.96
CA GLU A 131 3.69 -1.85 -23.61
C GLU A 131 4.20 -0.60 -24.33
N GLU A 132 3.35 0.05 -25.12
CA GLU A 132 3.72 1.28 -25.84
C GLU A 132 4.00 2.46 -24.89
N PHE A 133 3.23 2.60 -23.81
CA PHE A 133 3.48 3.61 -22.79
C PHE A 133 4.85 3.41 -22.12
N LEU A 134 5.16 2.19 -21.69
CA LEU A 134 6.42 1.88 -21.02
C LEU A 134 7.63 1.98 -21.95
N ALA A 135 7.45 1.75 -23.26
CA ALA A 135 8.50 1.88 -24.27
C ALA A 135 8.99 3.32 -24.49
N GLN A 136 8.39 4.32 -23.83
CA GLN A 136 8.82 5.71 -23.95
C GLN A 136 10.23 5.93 -23.36
N PRO A 137 11.10 6.72 -24.03
CA PRO A 137 12.48 6.91 -23.60
C PRO A 137 12.65 7.32 -22.13
N GLN A 138 11.85 8.28 -21.65
CA GLN A 138 11.93 8.75 -20.26
C GLN A 138 11.57 7.67 -19.23
N LEU A 139 10.76 6.67 -19.59
CA LEU A 139 10.38 5.58 -18.69
C LEU A 139 11.39 4.44 -18.70
N GLN A 140 12.15 4.28 -19.79
CA GLN A 140 13.23 3.30 -19.85
C GLN A 140 14.34 3.65 -18.84
N VAL A 141 14.55 4.93 -18.56
CA VAL A 141 15.52 5.42 -17.56
C VAL A 141 15.20 4.92 -16.14
N LEU A 142 13.95 4.57 -15.82
CA LEU A 142 13.58 4.04 -14.51
C LEU A 142 14.33 2.74 -14.16
N HIS A 143 14.77 1.98 -15.15
CA HIS A 143 15.61 0.79 -14.94
C HIS A 143 17.02 1.15 -14.45
N ASP A 144 17.54 2.32 -14.85
CA ASP A 144 18.93 2.73 -14.61
C ASP A 144 19.11 3.50 -13.29
N ILE A 145 18.07 4.16 -12.78
CA ILE A 145 18.16 4.99 -11.56
C ILE A 145 18.34 4.13 -10.30
N GLY A 146 18.20 2.80 -10.39
CA GLY A 146 18.63 1.85 -9.34
C GLY A 146 17.92 2.00 -7.99
N VAL A 147 16.88 2.83 -7.90
CA VAL A 147 16.06 2.93 -6.69
C VAL A 147 15.28 1.62 -6.55
N PRO A 148 15.23 0.99 -5.36
CA PRO A 148 14.47 -0.23 -5.13
C PRO A 148 12.96 -0.01 -5.39
N PHE A 149 12.54 -0.13 -6.65
CA PHE A 149 11.14 -0.07 -7.05
C PHE A 149 10.54 -1.47 -6.95
N ALA A 150 9.79 -1.71 -5.88
CA ALA A 150 9.05 -2.95 -5.68
C ALA A 150 7.65 -2.89 -6.34
N ARG A 151 7.25 -4.01 -6.95
CA ARG A 151 5.90 -4.51 -7.34
C ARG A 151 4.93 -3.62 -8.15
N HIS A 152 5.00 -2.29 -8.11
CA HIS A 152 4.05 -1.37 -8.75
C HIS A 152 4.68 -0.43 -9.78
N GLN A 153 5.76 -0.85 -10.44
CA GLN A 153 6.50 -0.06 -11.45
C GLN A 153 5.58 0.70 -12.44
N HIS A 154 4.47 0.11 -12.85
CA HIS A 154 3.54 0.73 -13.80
C HIS A 154 2.73 1.89 -13.22
N ALA A 155 2.22 1.75 -12.00
CA ALA A 155 1.42 2.81 -11.36
C ALA A 155 2.30 4.00 -10.99
N GLU A 156 3.55 3.72 -10.59
CA GLU A 156 4.56 4.74 -10.30
C GLU A 156 5.01 5.45 -11.59
N ALA A 157 5.26 4.71 -12.68
CA ALA A 157 5.60 5.29 -13.98
C ALA A 157 4.49 6.19 -14.54
N ALA A 158 3.23 5.76 -14.44
CA ALA A 158 2.09 6.59 -14.86
C ALA A 158 1.99 7.87 -14.02
N ALA A 159 2.17 7.77 -12.71
CA ALA A 159 2.13 8.91 -11.81
C ALA A 159 3.30 9.89 -12.03
N LEU A 160 4.51 9.40 -12.29
CA LEU A 160 5.67 10.25 -12.62
C LEU A 160 5.42 11.14 -13.84
N VAL A 161 4.77 10.60 -14.87
CA VAL A 161 4.48 11.34 -16.10
C VAL A 161 3.30 12.30 -15.92
N ALA A 162 2.31 11.93 -15.10
CA ALA A 162 1.06 12.67 -14.99
C ALA A 162 1.07 13.77 -13.90
N LEU A 163 1.95 13.67 -12.90
CA LEU A 163 1.94 14.53 -11.72
C LEU A 163 3.20 15.39 -11.64
N ASP A 164 3.06 16.57 -11.04
CA ASP A 164 4.21 17.33 -10.56
C ASP A 164 4.82 16.66 -9.30
N GLN A 165 5.97 17.17 -8.87
CA GLN A 165 6.69 16.63 -7.72
C GLN A 165 5.85 16.64 -6.44
N GLU A 166 5.12 17.73 -6.17
CA GLU A 166 4.33 17.88 -4.94
C GLU A 166 3.20 16.85 -4.89
N ALA A 167 2.43 16.75 -5.98
CA ALA A 167 1.33 15.80 -6.12
C ALA A 167 1.83 14.34 -6.10
N PHE A 168 2.98 14.05 -6.72
CA PHE A 168 3.60 12.73 -6.67
C PHE A 168 4.01 12.32 -5.25
N VAL A 169 4.61 13.25 -4.49
CA VAL A 169 5.02 13.04 -3.10
C VAL A 169 3.82 12.88 -2.18
N ASP A 170 2.80 13.73 -2.30
CA ASP A 170 1.60 13.62 -1.46
C ASP A 170 0.85 12.31 -1.74
N ARG A 171 0.75 11.94 -3.01
CA ARG A 171 0.23 10.62 -3.41
C ARG A 171 0.93 9.46 -2.71
N ALA A 172 2.26 9.45 -2.69
CA ALA A 172 3.03 8.40 -2.02
C ALA A 172 2.78 8.40 -0.51
N ARG A 173 2.66 9.59 0.10
CA ARG A 173 2.30 9.77 1.50
C ARG A 173 0.94 9.16 1.82
N GLN A 174 -0.09 9.45 1.01
CA GLN A 174 -1.46 8.93 1.21
C GLN A 174 -1.52 7.40 1.14
N ARG A 175 -0.60 6.75 0.43
CA ARG A 175 -0.55 5.29 0.26
C ARG A 175 0.36 4.57 1.24
N ALA A 176 1.06 5.31 2.09
CA ALA A 176 2.09 4.73 2.94
C ALA A 176 1.53 3.69 3.92
N VAL A 177 0.35 3.95 4.48
CA VAL A 177 -0.27 3.11 5.50
C VAL A 177 -1.40 2.25 4.94
N PRO A 178 -2.42 2.81 4.25
CA PRO A 178 -3.58 2.04 3.81
C PRO A 178 -3.19 0.87 2.91
N GLY A 179 -3.83 -0.28 3.11
CA GLY A 179 -3.77 -1.39 2.17
C GLY A 179 -4.74 -1.23 1.00
N ASP A 180 -4.80 -2.25 0.15
CA ASP A 180 -5.81 -2.39 -0.91
C ASP A 180 -7.23 -2.54 -0.34
N LEU A 181 -7.30 -3.08 0.88
CA LEU A 181 -8.52 -3.36 1.63
C LEU A 181 -8.35 -2.88 3.07
N LEU A 182 -9.43 -2.38 3.68
CA LEU A 182 -9.53 -2.09 5.11
C LEU A 182 -10.81 -2.73 5.65
N LEU A 183 -10.68 -3.61 6.64
CA LEU A 183 -11.78 -4.02 7.51
C LEU A 183 -11.77 -3.16 8.78
N THR A 184 -12.84 -2.43 9.05
CA THR A 184 -12.98 -1.61 10.27
C THR A 184 -13.26 -2.47 11.49
N GLU A 185 -13.12 -1.88 12.69
CA GLU A 185 -13.49 -2.51 13.97
C GLU A 185 -14.98 -2.84 14.07
N HIS A 186 -15.81 -2.17 13.26
CA HIS A 186 -17.25 -2.42 13.13
C HIS A 186 -17.59 -3.52 12.11
N GLY A 187 -16.59 -4.08 11.42
CA GLY A 187 -16.77 -5.13 10.41
C GLY A 187 -17.12 -4.61 9.01
N ASP A 188 -16.98 -3.30 8.76
CA ASP A 188 -17.19 -2.73 7.43
C ASP A 188 -15.96 -2.96 6.55
N LEU A 189 -16.14 -3.60 5.40
CA LEU A 189 -15.08 -3.78 4.41
C LEU A 189 -15.05 -2.61 3.43
N HIS A 190 -13.95 -1.87 3.45
CA HIS A 190 -13.64 -0.83 2.47
C HIS A 190 -12.64 -1.35 1.45
N VAL A 191 -12.98 -1.17 0.18
CA VAL A 191 -12.16 -1.62 -0.95
C VAL A 191 -11.62 -0.42 -1.70
N ASN A 192 -10.31 -0.39 -1.93
CA ASN A 192 -9.70 0.61 -2.80
C ASN A 192 -10.23 0.43 -4.23
N PRO A 193 -10.83 1.43 -4.90
CA PRO A 193 -11.31 1.24 -6.27
C PRO A 193 -10.23 0.76 -7.26
N ALA A 194 -8.96 1.12 -7.06
CA ALA A 194 -7.86 0.57 -7.86
C ALA A 194 -7.69 -0.96 -7.71
N PHE A 195 -8.22 -1.57 -6.64
CA PHE A 195 -8.26 -3.02 -6.44
C PHE A 195 -9.26 -3.70 -7.38
N LEU A 196 -10.46 -3.11 -7.54
CA LEU A 196 -11.54 -3.69 -8.35
C LEU A 196 -11.42 -3.30 -9.81
N ASN A 197 -10.93 -2.09 -10.06
CA ASN A 197 -10.90 -1.51 -11.38
C ASN A 197 -9.55 -0.87 -11.67
N SER A 198 -8.70 -1.60 -12.38
CA SER A 198 -7.44 -1.05 -12.91
C SER A 198 -7.67 0.01 -14.01
N ASP A 199 -8.93 0.27 -14.39
CA ASP A 199 -9.30 1.21 -15.45
C ASP A 199 -9.50 2.66 -14.99
N ASP A 200 -9.42 2.96 -13.67
CA ASP A 200 -9.44 4.35 -13.16
C ASP A 200 -8.06 5.01 -13.35
N ALA A 201 -7.80 5.52 -14.56
CA ALA A 201 -6.54 6.17 -14.92
C ALA A 201 -6.27 7.45 -14.11
N ASP A 202 -7.31 8.13 -13.65
CA ASP A 202 -7.24 9.35 -12.85
C ASP A 202 -7.24 9.07 -11.34
N GLU A 203 -7.45 7.79 -10.97
CA GLU A 203 -7.48 7.28 -9.61
C GLU A 203 -8.39 8.05 -8.63
N THR A 204 -9.42 8.71 -9.14
CA THR A 204 -10.30 9.57 -8.34
C THR A 204 -11.02 8.77 -7.25
N GLY A 205 -11.39 7.51 -7.53
CA GLY A 205 -11.97 6.62 -6.53
C GLY A 205 -10.95 6.24 -5.44
N SER A 206 -9.71 5.99 -5.85
CA SER A 206 -8.62 5.62 -4.94
C SER A 206 -8.23 6.79 -4.03
N ALA A 207 -8.20 8.02 -4.55
CA ALA A 207 -7.90 9.20 -3.75
C ALA A 207 -8.92 9.39 -2.61
N ARG A 208 -10.22 9.22 -2.90
CA ARG A 208 -11.28 9.30 -1.88
C ARG A 208 -11.17 8.17 -0.86
N TYR A 209 -10.88 6.94 -1.31
CA TYR A 209 -10.64 5.80 -0.42
C TYR A 209 -9.46 6.08 0.52
N LEU A 210 -8.30 6.47 -0.02
CA LEU A 210 -7.09 6.72 0.77
C LEU A 210 -7.30 7.83 1.80
N ALA A 211 -7.95 8.93 1.42
CA ALA A 211 -8.27 10.02 2.34
C ALA A 211 -9.19 9.55 3.48
N ARG A 212 -10.22 8.75 3.16
CA ARG A 212 -11.14 8.17 4.16
C ARG A 212 -10.40 7.23 5.11
N VAL A 213 -9.62 6.30 4.58
CA VAL A 213 -8.91 5.29 5.37
C VAL A 213 -7.83 5.92 6.24
N ASN A 214 -7.04 6.86 5.73
CA ASN A 214 -6.04 7.56 6.54
C ASN A 214 -6.69 8.31 7.70
N ARG A 215 -7.81 8.99 7.46
CA ARG A 215 -8.56 9.68 8.52
C ARG A 215 -9.04 8.70 9.59
N TYR A 216 -9.70 7.62 9.18
CA TYR A 216 -10.16 6.58 10.09
C TYR A 216 -9.01 6.00 10.94
N LEU A 217 -7.87 5.68 10.31
CA LEU A 217 -6.68 5.15 10.98
C LEU A 217 -6.01 6.14 11.95
N ASP A 218 -6.18 7.44 11.72
CA ASP A 218 -5.67 8.51 12.59
C ASP A 218 -6.63 8.81 13.76
N GLU A 219 -7.92 8.62 13.56
CA GLU A 219 -8.97 8.79 14.58
C GLU A 219 -9.14 7.53 15.47
N LEU A 220 -8.62 6.39 15.03
CA LEU A 220 -8.68 5.13 15.76
C LEU A 220 -7.95 5.23 17.12
N GLY A 221 -8.65 4.87 18.19
CA GLY A 221 -8.10 4.96 19.56
C GLY A 221 -6.84 4.13 19.75
N SER A 222 -5.92 4.58 20.61
CA SER A 222 -4.58 3.99 20.79
C SER A 222 -4.57 2.50 21.15
N ASP A 223 -5.62 2.02 21.81
CA ASP A 223 -5.73 0.63 22.25
C ASP A 223 -6.38 -0.32 21.24
N HIS A 224 -6.95 0.22 20.15
CA HIS A 224 -7.44 -0.61 19.06
C HIS A 224 -6.29 -1.37 18.42
N LEU A 225 -6.59 -2.52 17.86
CA LEU A 225 -5.59 -3.33 17.20
C LEU A 225 -5.65 -3.10 15.70
N VAL A 226 -4.49 -3.00 15.06
CA VAL A 226 -4.38 -2.91 13.61
C VAL A 226 -3.42 -3.98 13.13
N PHE A 227 -3.89 -4.81 12.20
CA PHE A 227 -3.13 -5.89 11.60
C PHE A 227 -3.01 -5.71 10.10
N SER A 228 -1.87 -6.12 9.58
CA SER A 228 -1.50 -6.11 8.18
C SER A 228 -1.36 -7.54 7.70
N LEU A 229 -2.28 -7.95 6.83
CA LEU A 229 -2.41 -9.31 6.35
C LEU A 229 -2.07 -9.42 4.86
N HIS A 230 -1.55 -10.58 4.47
CA HIS A 230 -1.34 -10.93 3.06
C HIS A 230 -2.57 -11.63 2.50
N GLY A 231 -3.21 -11.03 1.49
CA GLY A 231 -4.26 -11.68 0.69
C GLY A 231 -3.67 -12.39 -0.54
N ARG A 232 -4.09 -13.65 -0.79
CA ARG A 232 -3.86 -14.35 -2.07
C ARG A 232 -5.14 -14.42 -2.91
N PRO A 233 -5.10 -14.06 -4.21
CA PRO A 233 -6.27 -14.22 -5.08
C PRO A 233 -6.84 -15.63 -4.96
N ALA A 234 -8.17 -15.76 -4.88
CA ALA A 234 -8.81 -17.06 -5.02
C ALA A 234 -8.45 -17.65 -6.39
N GLU A 235 -8.07 -18.93 -6.42
CA GLU A 235 -7.74 -19.67 -7.64
C GLU A 235 -8.99 -19.98 -8.47
#